data_AF-A0A316QE53-F1
#
_entry.id   AF-A0A316QE53-F1
#
_cell.length_a   1.000
_cell.length_b   1.000
_cell.length_c   1.000
_cell.angle_alpha   90.00
_cell.angle_beta   90.00
_cell.angle_gamma   90.00
#
_symmetry.space_group_name_H-M   'P 1'
#
loop_
_entity.id
_entity.type
_entity.pdbx_description
1 polymer ?
#
loop_
_entity_poly.entity_id
_entity_poly.type
_entity_poly.pdbx_seq_one_letter_code
_entity_poly.pdbx_strand_id
1 'polypeptide(L)' 'MEIKCKITFSLPKDLMEALDINDDTPVIASISDGRITVEIVDDEDEYTEDDLYDEDDGDCEDGCEHCEYFCPHCGKCVLN' A
#
# COMPACT_ATOMS: atom_id res chain seq x y z
N MET A 1 6.33 -19.18 20.17
CA MET A 1 6.71 -19.27 18.75
C MET A 1 8.14 -19.77 18.67
N GLU A 2 8.44 -20.68 17.75
CA GLU A 2 9.80 -21.17 17.49
C GLU A 2 10.29 -20.56 16.18
N ILE A 3 11.48 -19.94 16.19
CA ILE A 3 12.05 -19.28 15.02
C ILE A 3 12.67 -20.35 14.12
N LYS A 4 12.13 -20.51 12.91
CA LYS A 4 12.63 -21.49 11.93
C LYS A 4 13.86 -20.99 11.16
N CYS A 5 13.96 -19.69 10.89
CA CYS A 5 15.04 -19.08 10.10
C CYS A 5 15.11 -17.58 10.40
N LYS A 6 16.33 -17.00 10.32
CA LYS A 6 16.56 -15.55 10.39
C LYS A 6 17.30 -15.11 9.14
N ILE A 7 16.78 -14.09 8.47
CA ILE A 7 17.37 -13.47 7.28
C ILE A 7 17.66 -12.02 7.64
N THR A 8 18.82 -11.50 7.23
CA THR A 8 19.22 -10.12 7.48
C THR A 8 19.99 -9.61 6.27
N PHE A 9 19.70 -8.38 5.87
CA PHE A 9 20.38 -7.67 4.78
C PHE A 9 20.72 -6.26 5.25
N SER A 10 21.76 -5.69 4.67
CA SER A 10 22.17 -4.31 4.97
C SER A 10 21.55 -3.36 3.96
N LEU A 11 20.93 -2.29 4.45
CA LEU A 11 20.50 -1.20 3.59
C LEU A 11 21.71 -0.34 3.18
N PRO A 12 21.77 0.14 1.93
CA PRO A 12 22.79 1.09 1.51
C PRO A 12 22.70 2.38 2.33
N LYS A 13 23.85 2.93 2.74
CA LYS A 13 23.90 4.18 3.52
C LYS A 13 23.23 5.35 2.80
N ASP A 14 23.50 5.48 1.50
CA ASP A 14 22.90 6.55 0.68
C ASP A 14 21.37 6.46 0.66
N LEU A 15 20.80 5.25 0.74
CA LEU A 15 19.34 5.05 0.82
C LEU A 15 18.81 5.45 2.20
N MET A 16 19.52 5.03 3.26
CA MET A 16 19.15 5.39 4.63
C MET A 16 19.20 6.90 4.84
N GLU A 17 20.22 7.57 4.33
CA GLU A 17 20.35 9.03 4.41
C GLU A 17 19.32 9.76 3.53
N ALA A 18 19.02 9.24 2.34
CA ALA A 18 18.06 9.88 1.43
C ALA A 18 16.59 9.79 1.89
N LEU A 19 16.25 8.74 2.65
CA LEU A 19 14.90 8.46 3.14
C LEU A 19 14.80 8.60 4.68
N ASP A 20 15.81 9.18 5.34
CA ASP A 20 15.90 9.35 6.80
C ASP A 20 15.63 8.07 7.64
N ILE A 21 16.07 6.92 7.13
CA ILE A 21 15.85 5.61 7.75
C ILE A 21 16.85 5.42 8.89
N ASN A 22 16.34 5.07 10.06
CA ASN A 22 17.11 4.74 11.24
C ASN A 22 16.65 3.40 11.85
N ASP A 23 17.22 3.05 13.01
CA ASP A 23 16.93 1.76 13.67
C ASP A 23 15.51 1.68 14.25
N ASP A 24 14.84 2.82 14.42
CA ASP A 24 13.46 2.93 14.93
C ASP A 24 12.43 3.06 13.79
N THR A 25 12.85 3.20 12.53
CA THR A 25 11.94 3.33 11.39
C THR A 25 11.11 2.06 11.19
N PRO A 26 9.77 2.14 11.19
CA PRO A 26 8.91 0.99 11.01
C PRO A 26 9.03 0.40 9.60
N VAL A 27 8.89 -0.92 9.52
CA VAL A 27 8.87 -1.65 8.25
C VAL A 27 7.76 -2.69 8.24
N ILE A 28 7.11 -2.82 7.10
CA ILE A 28 6.12 -3.86 6.82
C ILE A 28 6.79 -4.91 5.93
N ALA A 29 6.68 -6.18 6.29
CA ALA A 29 7.25 -7.27 5.50
C ALA A 29 6.16 -8.27 5.11
N SER A 30 6.11 -8.59 3.82
CA SER A 30 5.16 -9.56 3.26
C SER A 30 5.88 -10.62 2.43
N ILE A 31 5.25 -11.79 2.28
CA ILE A 31 5.73 -12.85 1.39
C ILE A 31 4.67 -13.12 0.34
N SER A 32 5.01 -12.86 -0.93
CA SER A 32 4.16 -13.16 -2.07
C SER A 32 5.00 -13.74 -3.19
N ASP A 33 4.50 -14.81 -3.82
CA ASP A 33 5.20 -15.53 -4.91
C ASP A 33 6.66 -15.90 -4.56
N GLY A 34 6.91 -16.30 -3.31
CA GLY A 34 8.26 -16.67 -2.84
C GLY A 34 9.23 -15.50 -2.69
N ARG A 35 8.76 -14.25 -2.78
CA ARG A 35 9.54 -13.03 -2.58
C ARG A 35 9.19 -12.39 -1.26
N ILE A 36 10.21 -11.91 -0.56
CA ILE A 36 10.03 -11.06 0.61
C ILE A 36 10.03 -9.62 0.12
N THR A 37 8.93 -8.92 0.31
CA THR A 37 8.81 -7.48 0.07
C THR A 37 8.92 -6.78 1.42
N VAL A 38 9.69 -5.69 1.47
CA VAL A 38 9.86 -4.86 2.66
C VAL A 38 9.52 -3.42 2.27
N GLU A 39 8.52 -2.87 2.91
CA GLU A 39 8.04 -1.50 2.75
C GLU A 39 8.49 -0.70 3.97
N ILE A 40 9.15 0.43 3.72
CA ILE A 40 9.60 1.37 4.76
C ILE A 40 8.51 2.41 4.88
N VAL A 41 8.06 2.65 6.10
CA VAL A 41 6.92 3.52 6.36
C VAL A 41 7.32 4.65 7.29
N ASP A 42 6.75 5.83 7.06
CA ASP A 42 6.95 6.99 7.93
C ASP A 42 5.95 6.95 9.09
N ASP A 43 6.41 7.29 10.29
CA ASP A 43 5.57 7.35 11.51
C ASP A 43 4.45 8.42 11.44
N GLU A 44 4.47 9.32 10.46
CA GLU A 44 3.44 10.35 10.30
C GLU A 44 2.15 9.85 9.65
N ASP A 45 2.19 8.72 8.97
CA ASP A 45 0.99 8.04 8.50
C ASP A 45 0.64 6.96 9.52
N GLU A 46 -0.14 7.36 10.52
CA GLU A 46 -0.93 6.45 11.34
C GLU A 46 -1.73 5.56 10.37
N TYR A 47 -1.21 4.38 10.04
CA TYR A 47 -1.95 3.32 9.36
C TYR A 47 -3.11 2.96 10.28
N THR A 48 -4.19 3.72 10.19
CA THR A 48 -5.50 3.26 10.63
C THR A 48 -5.73 1.98 9.85
N GLU A 49 -5.96 0.87 10.56
CA GLU A 49 -6.34 -0.45 10.02
C GLU A 49 -7.65 -0.43 9.17
N ASP A 50 -8.05 0.72 8.62
CA ASP A 50 -9.26 0.96 7.84
C ASP A 50 -9.01 0.86 6.32
N ASP A 51 -7.79 1.06 5.82
CA ASP A 51 -7.50 1.02 4.36
C ASP A 51 -7.26 -0.40 3.81
N LEU A 52 -7.49 -1.45 4.60
CA LEU A 52 -7.35 -2.85 4.19
C LEU A 52 -8.68 -3.60 4.06
N TYR A 53 -9.82 -2.92 4.21
CA TYR A 53 -11.14 -3.47 3.91
C TYR A 53 -11.76 -2.74 2.71
N ASP A 54 -11.29 -3.13 1.54
CA ASP A 54 -12.06 -3.01 0.30
C ASP A 54 -13.22 -4.04 0.38
N GLU A 55 -14.32 -3.64 1.00
CA GLU A 55 -15.61 -4.35 0.93
C GLU A 55 -16.71 -3.32 0.60
N ASP A 56 -16.81 -3.05 -0.71
CA ASP A 56 -18.04 -2.95 -1.50
C ASP A 56 -19.32 -2.61 -0.71
N ASP A 57 -19.91 -1.42 -0.97
CA ASP A 57 -21.33 -1.29 -1.35
C ASP A 57 -21.76 0.19 -1.44
N GLY A 58 -22.11 0.60 -2.66
CA GLY A 58 -23.28 1.46 -2.95
C GLY A 58 -23.29 2.90 -2.44
N ASP A 59 -22.94 3.85 -3.30
CA ASP A 59 -23.92 4.59 -4.11
C ASP A 59 -23.19 5.71 -4.88
N CYS A 60 -23.35 5.71 -6.20
CA CYS A 60 -22.86 6.77 -7.07
C CYS A 60 -23.71 8.05 -6.86
N GLU A 61 -23.62 8.69 -5.70
CA GLU A 61 -24.46 9.84 -5.35
C GLU A 61 -23.99 11.17 -5.99
N ASP A 62 -22.80 11.24 -6.58
CA ASP A 62 -22.29 12.48 -7.18
C ASP A 62 -21.65 12.25 -8.57
N GLY A 63 -22.51 12.11 -9.58
CA GLY A 63 -22.13 12.31 -10.99
C GLY A 63 -21.20 11.26 -11.62
N CYS A 64 -21.65 10.68 -12.74
CA CYS A 64 -20.88 9.72 -13.55
C CYS A 64 -19.56 10.30 -14.13
N GLU A 65 -19.15 11.53 -13.82
CA GLU A 65 -17.89 12.14 -14.25
C GLU A 65 -16.67 11.79 -13.38
N HIS A 66 -16.89 11.26 -12.16
CA HIS A 66 -15.82 10.83 -11.25
C HIS A 66 -15.77 9.31 -11.03
N CYS A 67 -16.54 8.55 -11.81
CA CYS A 67 -16.57 7.09 -11.73
C CYS A 67 -15.37 6.48 -12.50
N GLU A 68 -14.69 5.50 -11.91
CA GLU A 68 -13.61 4.74 -12.58
C GLU A 68 -14.09 4.03 -13.87
N TYR A 69 -15.40 3.80 -13.97
CA TYR A 69 -16.07 3.20 -15.11
C TYR A 69 -16.62 4.24 -16.10
N PHE A 70 -16.32 5.53 -15.94
CA PHE A 70 -16.66 6.57 -16.89
C PHE A 70 -15.72 6.53 -18.10
N CYS A 71 -16.29 6.41 -19.30
CA CYS A 71 -15.52 6.52 -20.53
C CYS A 71 -15.53 7.97 -21.05
N PRO A 72 -14.42 8.73 -20.93
CA PRO A 72 -14.38 10.13 -21.37
C PRO A 72 -14.53 10.31 -22.88
N HIS A 73 -14.40 9.23 -23.65
CA HIS A 73 -14.62 9.24 -25.10
C HIS A 73 -16.10 9.07 -25.48
N CYS A 74 -16.90 8.39 -24.65
CA CYS A 74 -18.30 8.07 -24.94
C CYS A 74 -19.29 8.92 -24.10
N GLY A 75 -18.82 9.56 -23.03
CA GLY A 75 -19.63 10.39 -22.14
C GLY A 75 -20.69 9.60 -21.35
N LYS A 76 -20.46 8.29 -21.13
CA LYS A 76 -21.36 7.38 -20.43
C LYS A 76 -20.57 6.35 -19.61
N CYS A 77 -21.15 5.86 -18.52
CA CYS A 77 -20.59 4.79 -17.69
C CYS A 77 -20.74 3.42 -18.39
N VAL A 78 -19.72 2.56 -18.30
CA VAL A 78 -19.68 1.25 -19.01
C VAL A 78 -20.37 0.11 -18.26
N LEU A 79 -20.68 0.29 -16.99
CA LEU A 79 -21.54 -0.59 -16.21
C LEU A 79 -22.95 0.02 -16.22
N ASN A 80 -23.93 -0.78 -16.65
CA ASN A 80 -25.36 -0.45 -16.63
C ASN A 80 -25.96 -0.75 -15.27
#